data_AF-A0A952V130-F1
#
_entry.id   AF-A0A952V130-F1
#
_cell.length_a   1.000
_cell.length_b   1.000
_cell.length_c   1.000
_cell.angle_alpha   90.00
_cell.angle_beta   90.00
_cell.angle_gamma   90.00
#
_symmetry.space_group_name_H-M   'P 1'
#
loop_
_entity.id
_entity.type
_entity.pdbx_description
1 polymer ?
#
loop_
_entity_poly.entity_id
_entity_poly.type
_entity_poly.pdbx_seq_one_letter_code
_entity_poly.pdbx_strand_id
1 'polypeptide(L)'
;MRRVALAVLAVVLGGCERGCLARWLAEQESSPEPAASTARGIDLTGTDCSDGLLRCRAGAVEASRVAHLPGSCVKGVNPEKTGAACVCPWDVVATCASGCADEEVEVTSSSDVVARQLCRPATPVARPVLGEDDASIDVCSDDGFTCRASIVRACDGAGMASRPLARCIHGCALDVAVEIAGDGPARNPAGVIAILCRRSDAERP
;
A
#
# COMPACT_ATOMS: atom_id res chain seq x y z
N MET A 1 -60.05 -12.36 0.55
CA MET A 1 -59.86 -10.90 0.36
C MET A 1 -58.69 -10.41 1.22
N ARG A 2 -57.44 -10.71 0.82
CA ARG A 2 -56.25 -10.44 1.65
C ARG A 2 -54.98 -10.23 0.81
N ARG A 3 -55.12 -9.56 -0.34
CA ARG A 3 -54.02 -9.33 -1.32
C ARG A 3 -54.02 -7.93 -1.95
N VAL A 4 -54.65 -6.93 -1.32
CA VAL A 4 -54.71 -5.56 -1.87
C VAL A 4 -53.96 -4.54 -1.00
N ALA A 5 -53.58 -4.89 0.24
CA ALA A 5 -53.00 -3.94 1.18
C ALA A 5 -51.48 -3.72 1.06
N LEU A 6 -50.78 -4.42 0.17
CA LEU A 6 -49.31 -4.40 0.09
C LEU A 6 -48.74 -3.53 -1.06
N ALA A 7 -49.59 -2.88 -1.86
CA ALA A 7 -49.16 -2.10 -3.02
C ALA A 7 -49.13 -0.57 -2.80
N VAL A 8 -49.55 -0.06 -1.64
CA VAL A 8 -49.67 1.40 -1.41
C VAL A 8 -48.50 1.99 -0.60
N LEU A 9 -47.62 1.18 -0.02
CA LEU A 9 -46.51 1.67 0.81
C LEU A 9 -45.21 2.02 0.04
N ALA A 10 -45.19 1.90 -1.29
CA ALA A 10 -43.97 2.03 -2.09
C ALA A 10 -43.80 3.38 -2.83
N VAL A 11 -44.73 4.34 -2.67
CA VAL A 11 -44.72 5.59 -3.46
C VAL A 11 -44.15 6.80 -2.71
N VAL A 12 -43.85 6.70 -1.41
CA VAL A 12 -43.47 7.87 -0.59
C VAL A 12 -41.96 8.11 -0.51
N LEU A 13 -41.11 7.22 -1.04
CA LEU A 13 -39.64 7.33 -0.91
C LEU A 13 -38.91 7.83 -2.18
N GLY A 14 -39.62 8.11 -3.28
CA GLY A 14 -39.00 8.50 -4.56
C GLY A 14 -39.01 10.00 -4.89
N GLY A 15 -39.29 10.88 -3.92
CA GLY A 15 -39.64 12.28 -4.19
C GLY A 15 -38.57 13.36 -3.97
N CYS A 16 -37.45 13.08 -3.30
CA CYS A 16 -36.52 14.13 -2.85
C CYS A 16 -35.37 14.48 -3.82
N GLU A 17 -35.12 13.67 -4.85
CA GLU A 17 -33.89 13.83 -5.65
C GLU A 17 -34.00 14.93 -6.72
N ARG A 18 -35.21 15.30 -7.17
CA ARG A 18 -35.38 16.33 -8.20
C ARG A 18 -35.43 17.76 -7.65
N GLY A 19 -35.81 17.93 -6.38
CA GLY A 19 -35.93 19.25 -5.75
C GLY A 19 -34.60 19.83 -5.27
N CYS A 20 -33.68 18.99 -4.79
CA CYS A 20 -32.39 19.45 -4.26
C CYS A 20 -31.47 19.99 -5.36
N LEU A 21 -31.47 19.36 -6.54
CA LEU A 21 -30.61 19.74 -7.65
C LEU A 21 -31.10 21.03 -8.34
N ALA A 22 -32.42 21.20 -8.47
CA ALA A 22 -33.02 22.43 -8.98
C ALA A 22 -32.82 23.63 -8.03
N ARG A 23 -32.86 23.40 -6.71
CA ARG A 23 -32.62 24.46 -5.72
C ARG A 23 -31.16 24.89 -5.68
N TRP A 24 -30.22 23.95 -5.82
CA TRP A 24 -28.79 24.25 -5.92
C TRP A 24 -28.45 25.06 -7.18
N LEU A 25 -29.06 24.73 -8.33
CA LEU A 25 -28.91 25.51 -9.57
C LEU A 25 -29.48 26.93 -9.44
N ALA A 26 -30.64 27.10 -8.79
CA ALA A 26 -31.24 28.41 -8.56
C ALA A 26 -30.44 29.27 -7.55
N GLU A 27 -29.75 28.64 -6.59
CA GLU A 27 -28.81 29.31 -5.66
C GLU A 27 -27.53 29.76 -6.39
N GLN A 28 -27.13 29.12 -7.50
CA GLN A 28 -25.99 29.54 -8.33
C GLN A 28 -26.28 30.77 -9.20
N GLU A 29 -27.49 30.88 -9.76
CA GLU A 29 -27.83 31.95 -10.69
C GLU A 29 -28.21 33.28 -10.00
N SER A 30 -28.41 33.30 -8.68
CA SER A 30 -28.91 34.46 -7.93
C SER A 30 -27.89 35.17 -7.05
N SER A 31 -26.58 34.87 -7.17
CA SER A 31 -25.55 35.68 -6.50
C SER A 31 -25.29 36.99 -7.25
N PRO A 32 -25.51 38.16 -6.62
CA PRO A 32 -25.09 39.43 -7.17
C PRO A 32 -23.56 39.53 -7.08
N GLU A 33 -22.94 40.02 -8.16
CA GLU A 33 -21.52 40.37 -8.27
C GLU A 33 -20.90 40.89 -6.96
N PRO A 34 -19.80 40.29 -6.49
CA PRO A 34 -18.77 41.02 -5.80
C PRO A 34 -17.53 41.11 -6.68
N ALA A 35 -17.14 42.37 -6.90
CA ALA A 35 -15.81 42.84 -7.26
C ALA A 35 -14.70 41.78 -7.37
N ALA A 36 -14.14 41.65 -8.59
CA ALA A 36 -12.78 41.22 -8.90
C ALA A 36 -11.99 40.56 -7.75
N SER A 37 -12.44 39.41 -7.26
CA SER A 37 -11.60 38.53 -6.46
C SER A 37 -10.82 37.68 -7.43
N THR A 38 -9.49 37.81 -7.39
CA THR A 38 -8.51 36.93 -8.03
C THR A 38 -9.06 35.51 -8.04
N ALA A 39 -9.33 34.97 -9.23
CA ALA A 39 -9.72 33.58 -9.37
C ALA A 39 -8.60 32.72 -8.75
N ARG A 40 -8.78 32.31 -7.50
CA ARG A 40 -8.10 31.13 -6.96
C ARG A 40 -8.67 29.97 -7.74
N GLY A 41 -8.11 29.71 -8.92
CA GLY A 41 -8.26 28.42 -9.55
C GLY A 41 -7.95 27.36 -8.50
N ILE A 42 -8.82 26.36 -8.38
CA ILE A 42 -8.49 25.17 -7.61
C ILE A 42 -7.22 24.63 -8.26
N ASP A 43 -6.10 24.81 -7.59
CA ASP A 43 -4.83 24.29 -8.04
C ASP A 43 -4.89 22.77 -7.87
N LEU A 44 -5.25 22.08 -8.94
CA LEU A 44 -5.22 20.62 -9.03
C LEU A 44 -3.79 20.11 -9.28
N THR A 45 -2.79 21.01 -9.33
CA THR A 45 -1.40 20.58 -9.40
C THR A 45 -0.94 20.19 -8.01
N GLY A 46 -0.61 18.92 -7.85
CA GLY A 46 -0.21 18.36 -6.57
C GLY A 46 0.17 16.90 -6.70
N THR A 47 0.82 16.37 -5.68
CA THR A 47 1.16 14.95 -5.57
C THR A 47 0.32 14.35 -4.47
N ASP A 48 -0.52 13.40 -4.83
CA ASP A 48 -1.29 12.62 -3.86
C ASP A 48 -0.41 11.53 -3.27
N CYS A 49 -0.39 11.47 -1.95
CA CYS A 49 0.22 10.42 -1.17
C CYS A 49 -0.81 9.37 -0.84
N SER A 50 -0.52 8.11 -1.19
CA SER A 50 -1.36 6.97 -0.85
C SER A 50 -1.08 6.50 0.59
N ASP A 51 -2.11 6.05 1.28
CA ASP A 51 -2.00 5.25 2.50
C ASP A 51 -1.79 3.76 2.19
N GLY A 52 -1.64 2.95 3.23
CA GLY A 52 -1.53 1.48 3.11
C GLY A 52 -0.12 0.95 2.78
N LEU A 53 0.88 1.83 2.66
CA LEU A 53 2.28 1.44 2.58
C LEU A 53 2.89 1.40 3.98
N LEU A 54 3.65 0.36 4.25
CA LEU A 54 4.46 0.21 5.45
C LEU A 54 5.93 0.09 5.04
N ARG A 55 6.81 0.67 5.83
CA ARG A 55 8.27 0.48 5.69
C ARG A 55 8.93 0.45 7.04
N CYS A 56 10.14 -0.07 7.12
CA CYS A 56 10.94 0.02 8.34
C CYS A 56 12.15 0.90 8.08
N ARG A 57 12.34 1.92 8.91
CA ARG A 57 13.45 2.85 8.80
C ARG A 57 14.05 3.13 10.16
N ALA A 58 15.37 2.99 10.29
CA ALA A 58 16.12 3.19 11.53
C ALA A 58 15.51 2.44 12.72
N GLY A 59 15.01 1.22 12.48
CA GLY A 59 14.34 0.40 13.49
C GLY A 59 12.92 0.84 13.87
N ALA A 60 12.34 1.85 13.22
CA ALA A 60 10.94 2.24 13.37
C ALA A 60 10.12 1.75 12.17
N VAL A 61 8.96 1.17 12.43
CA VAL A 61 7.99 0.83 11.37
C VAL A 61 7.12 2.04 11.14
N GLU A 62 7.12 2.52 9.91
CA GLU A 62 6.42 3.71 9.46
C GLU A 62 5.28 3.32 8.52
N ALA A 63 4.10 3.90 8.70
CA ALA A 63 2.94 3.77 7.80
C ALA A 63 2.73 5.07 7.02
N SER A 64 2.46 4.96 5.72
CA SER A 64 2.14 6.12 4.89
C SER A 64 0.78 6.68 5.23
N ARG A 65 0.64 8.00 5.18
CA ARG A 65 -0.63 8.70 5.36
C ARG A 65 -1.12 9.33 4.06
N VAL A 66 -2.44 9.31 3.89
CA VAL A 66 -3.10 10.12 2.86
C VAL A 66 -2.78 11.60 3.08
N ALA A 67 -2.23 12.23 2.06
CA ALA A 67 -1.99 13.66 2.03
C ALA A 67 -1.92 14.17 0.59
N HIS A 68 -2.31 15.43 0.40
CA HIS A 68 -2.10 16.14 -0.87
C HIS A 68 -0.93 17.11 -0.69
N LEU A 69 0.15 16.89 -1.42
CA LEU A 69 1.31 17.78 -1.42
C LEU A 69 1.15 18.85 -2.50
N PRO A 70 1.44 20.13 -2.22
CA PRO A 70 1.28 21.21 -3.19
C PRO A 70 2.17 21.05 -4.43
N GLY A 71 1.69 21.50 -5.60
CA GLY A 71 2.18 21.25 -6.97
C GLY A 71 3.62 21.60 -7.36
N SER A 72 4.53 21.83 -6.40
CA SER A 72 5.96 22.06 -6.66
C SER A 72 6.82 20.80 -6.53
N CYS A 73 6.23 19.64 -6.30
CA CYS A 73 6.94 18.36 -6.09
C CYS A 73 7.35 17.64 -7.38
N VAL A 74 7.65 18.41 -8.41
CA VAL A 74 8.24 17.89 -9.64
C VAL A 74 9.71 17.56 -9.38
N LYS A 75 10.10 16.29 -9.56
CA LYS A 75 11.50 15.84 -9.61
C LYS A 75 12.30 16.79 -10.53
N GLY A 76 13.21 17.59 -9.96
CA GLY A 76 14.10 18.48 -10.72
C GLY A 76 14.09 19.95 -10.30
N VAL A 77 13.15 20.42 -9.48
CA VAL A 77 13.15 21.80 -8.97
C VAL A 77 13.83 21.86 -7.60
N ASN A 78 15.09 22.28 -7.61
CA ASN A 78 15.96 22.70 -6.49
C ASN A 78 15.80 21.94 -5.14
N PRO A 79 16.50 20.80 -4.94
CA PRO A 79 16.29 19.88 -3.81
C PRO A 79 16.51 20.50 -2.42
N GLU A 80 17.26 21.60 -2.29
CA GLU A 80 17.49 22.28 -1.01
C GLU A 80 16.27 23.04 -0.48
N LYS A 81 15.30 23.44 -1.33
CA LYS A 81 14.06 24.13 -0.89
C LYS A 81 12.85 23.21 -0.80
N THR A 82 12.88 22.05 -1.46
CA THR A 82 11.73 21.13 -1.62
C THR A 82 11.90 19.81 -0.86
N GLY A 83 13.10 19.51 -0.34
CA GLY A 83 13.44 18.20 0.23
C GLY A 83 12.55 17.70 1.37
N ALA A 84 11.95 18.60 2.16
CA ALA A 84 10.96 18.24 3.20
C ALA A 84 9.50 18.46 2.76
N ALA A 85 9.26 19.36 1.79
CA ALA A 85 7.92 19.72 1.32
C ALA A 85 7.32 18.68 0.36
N CYS A 86 8.16 17.79 -0.17
CA CYS A 86 7.79 16.81 -1.20
C CYS A 86 7.93 15.35 -0.76
N VAL A 87 7.95 15.12 0.55
CA VAL A 87 7.96 13.78 1.13
C VAL A 87 6.57 13.50 1.68
N CYS A 88 5.98 12.39 1.23
CA CYS A 88 4.71 11.94 1.79
C CYS A 88 4.82 11.74 3.30
N PRO A 89 3.82 12.13 4.09
CA PRO A 89 3.89 12.00 5.53
C PRO A 89 3.84 10.52 5.94
N TRP A 90 4.67 10.17 6.91
CA TRP A 90 4.73 8.84 7.52
C TRP A 90 4.51 8.94 9.02
N ASP A 91 3.81 7.96 9.59
CA ASP A 91 3.62 7.81 11.03
C ASP A 91 4.33 6.58 11.56
N VAL A 92 5.01 6.71 12.69
CA VAL A 92 5.59 5.57 13.39
C VAL A 92 4.46 4.76 14.03
N VAL A 93 4.29 3.52 13.58
CA VAL A 93 3.26 2.59 14.08
C VAL A 93 3.84 1.49 14.98
N ALA A 94 5.14 1.21 14.88
CA ALA A 94 5.83 0.27 15.76
C ALA A 94 7.34 0.56 15.84
N THR A 95 8.02 -0.09 16.78
CA THR A 95 9.48 -0.07 16.89
C THR A 95 10.01 -1.49 16.96
N CYS A 96 11.08 -1.76 16.22
CA CYS A 96 11.72 -3.06 16.15
C CYS A 96 12.87 -3.15 17.15
N ALA A 97 12.78 -4.09 18.10
CA ALA A 97 13.82 -4.30 19.10
C ALA A 97 15.20 -4.66 18.51
N SER A 98 15.21 -5.38 17.38
CA SER A 98 16.43 -5.88 16.71
C SER A 98 16.74 -5.17 15.39
N GLY A 99 16.11 -4.02 15.14
CA GLY A 99 16.18 -3.28 13.88
C GLY A 99 15.28 -3.86 12.77
N CYS A 100 15.40 -3.28 11.58
CA CYS A 100 14.61 -3.67 10.40
C CYS A 100 15.11 -4.97 9.75
N ALA A 101 14.18 -5.73 9.18
CA ALA A 101 14.52 -6.84 8.28
C ALA A 101 15.16 -6.30 7.00
N ASP A 102 14.60 -5.22 6.48
CA ASP A 102 15.12 -4.42 5.39
C ASP A 102 14.73 -2.95 5.59
N GLU A 103 15.63 -2.03 5.24
CA GLU A 103 15.43 -0.59 5.33
C GLU A 103 14.93 0.02 4.00
N GLU A 104 15.08 -0.73 2.90
CA GLU A 104 14.75 -0.27 1.53
C GLU A 104 13.48 -0.92 0.96
N VAL A 105 12.73 -1.66 1.79
CA VAL A 105 11.52 -2.36 1.38
C VAL A 105 10.28 -1.63 1.88
N GLU A 106 9.36 -1.39 0.95
CA GLU A 106 8.01 -0.96 1.24
C GLU A 106 7.07 -2.15 1.02
N VAL A 107 6.05 -2.29 1.85
CA VAL A 107 5.05 -3.36 1.72
C VAL A 107 3.68 -2.75 1.73
N THR A 108 2.84 -3.20 0.82
CA THR A 108 1.41 -2.90 0.85
C THR A 108 0.72 -3.90 1.76
N SER A 109 -0.06 -3.40 2.72
CA SER A 109 -0.91 -4.26 3.53
C SER A 109 -2.18 -3.57 4.01
N SER A 110 -3.23 -4.37 4.15
CA SER A 110 -4.51 -3.97 4.73
C SER A 110 -4.56 -4.13 6.25
N SER A 111 -3.48 -4.59 6.93
CA SER A 111 -3.53 -4.97 8.34
C SER A 111 -2.31 -4.53 9.17
N ASP A 112 -2.56 -3.99 10.37
CA ASP A 112 -1.55 -3.65 11.39
C ASP A 112 -0.65 -4.84 11.77
N VAL A 113 -1.10 -6.07 11.55
CA VAL A 113 -0.34 -7.30 11.77
C VAL A 113 0.94 -7.35 10.93
N VAL A 114 0.98 -6.64 9.80
CA VAL A 114 2.11 -6.61 8.88
C VAL A 114 3.24 -5.67 9.33
N ALA A 115 2.97 -4.72 10.23
CA ALA A 115 4.02 -3.87 10.80
C ALA A 115 5.15 -4.70 11.44
N ARG A 116 4.82 -5.80 12.12
CA ARG A 116 5.83 -6.68 12.75
C ARG A 116 6.65 -7.48 11.75
N GLN A 117 6.13 -7.72 10.54
CA GLN A 117 6.86 -8.46 9.52
C GLN A 117 8.10 -7.72 9.02
N LEU A 118 8.07 -6.38 9.09
CA LEU A 118 9.19 -5.54 8.68
C LEU A 118 10.34 -5.50 9.69
N CYS A 119 10.13 -6.00 10.92
CA CYS A 119 11.19 -6.11 11.91
C CYS A 119 12.11 -7.30 11.61
N ARG A 120 13.36 -7.22 12.05
CA ARG A 120 14.28 -8.36 11.99
C ARG A 120 13.77 -9.50 12.89
N PRO A 121 13.66 -10.74 12.38
CA PRO A 121 13.25 -11.88 13.21
C PRO A 121 14.34 -12.25 14.22
N ALA A 122 13.95 -12.75 15.39
CA ALA A 122 14.90 -13.17 16.43
C ALA A 122 15.49 -14.56 16.17
N THR A 123 14.77 -15.40 15.42
CA THR A 123 15.16 -16.75 15.04
C THR A 123 15.19 -16.91 13.52
N PRO A 124 15.92 -17.88 12.97
CA PRO A 124 15.86 -18.19 11.55
C PRO A 124 14.42 -18.48 11.12
N VAL A 125 13.94 -17.79 10.08
CA VAL A 125 12.59 -17.97 9.52
C VAL A 125 12.60 -18.72 8.18
N ALA A 126 13.77 -18.88 7.58
CA ALA A 126 13.94 -19.53 6.29
C ALA A 126 15.20 -20.40 6.26
N ARG A 127 15.20 -21.38 5.35
CA ARG A 127 16.36 -22.22 5.02
C ARG A 127 16.65 -22.17 3.52
N PRO A 128 17.87 -22.48 3.07
CA PRO A 128 18.16 -22.62 1.64
C PRO A 128 17.27 -23.68 0.98
N VAL A 129 16.93 -23.46 -0.29
CA VAL A 129 16.26 -24.47 -1.12
C VAL A 129 17.30 -25.48 -1.60
N LEU A 130 17.08 -26.76 -1.31
CA LEU A 130 17.89 -27.86 -1.82
C LEU A 130 17.19 -28.49 -3.04
N GLY A 131 17.92 -29.18 -3.91
CA GLY A 131 17.38 -29.66 -5.20
C GLY A 131 16.13 -30.56 -5.12
N GLU A 132 15.85 -31.17 -3.97
CA GLU A 132 14.63 -31.96 -3.71
C GLU A 132 13.44 -31.12 -3.20
N ASP A 133 13.69 -29.90 -2.74
CA ASP A 133 12.66 -29.01 -2.18
C ASP A 133 11.75 -28.39 -3.26
N ASP A 134 12.17 -28.40 -4.53
CA ASP A 134 11.42 -27.78 -5.63
C ASP A 134 11.72 -28.39 -7.01
N ALA A 135 10.74 -29.10 -7.57
CA ALA A 135 10.76 -29.57 -8.96
C ALA A 135 9.86 -28.75 -9.89
N SER A 136 9.23 -27.68 -9.39
CA SER A 136 8.25 -26.91 -10.14
C SER A 136 8.89 -25.73 -10.86
N ILE A 137 8.70 -25.69 -12.18
CA ILE A 137 9.01 -24.50 -12.99
C ILE A 137 7.71 -23.70 -13.08
N ASP A 138 7.67 -22.56 -12.41
CA ASP A 138 6.59 -21.58 -12.54
C ASP A 138 7.07 -20.42 -13.42
N VAL A 139 6.21 -19.92 -14.30
CA VAL A 139 6.51 -18.79 -15.20
C VAL A 139 5.93 -17.53 -14.60
N CYS A 140 6.76 -16.51 -14.45
CA CYS A 140 6.39 -15.24 -13.83
C CYS A 140 5.41 -14.46 -14.70
N SER A 141 4.34 -13.92 -14.09
CA SER A 141 3.49 -12.94 -14.75
C SER A 141 4.16 -11.58 -14.82
N ASP A 142 4.89 -11.21 -13.77
CA ASP A 142 5.52 -9.91 -13.56
C ASP A 142 6.87 -10.10 -12.82
N ASP A 143 7.68 -9.04 -12.73
CA ASP A 143 8.86 -9.03 -11.87
C ASP A 143 8.50 -8.90 -10.38
N GLY A 144 9.43 -9.30 -9.50
CA GLY A 144 9.30 -9.14 -8.07
C GLY A 144 9.49 -10.44 -7.27
N PHE A 145 8.88 -10.51 -6.10
CA PHE A 145 9.01 -11.63 -5.18
C PHE A 145 7.64 -12.20 -4.80
N THR A 146 7.56 -13.52 -4.76
CA THR A 146 6.37 -14.23 -4.30
C THR A 146 6.74 -15.30 -3.29
N CYS A 147 5.81 -15.62 -2.40
CA CYS A 147 5.94 -16.77 -1.51
C CYS A 147 4.79 -17.75 -1.77
N ARG A 148 5.12 -18.93 -2.30
CA ARG A 148 4.14 -19.96 -2.66
C ARG A 148 4.63 -21.33 -2.22
N ALA A 149 3.72 -22.15 -1.68
CA ALA A 149 4.08 -23.48 -1.16
C ALA A 149 5.25 -23.46 -0.16
N SER A 150 5.34 -22.40 0.65
CA SER A 150 6.44 -22.14 1.59
C SER A 150 7.80 -21.89 0.94
N ILE A 151 7.85 -21.53 -0.34
CA ILE A 151 9.08 -21.19 -1.07
C ILE A 151 8.98 -19.74 -1.52
N VAL A 152 9.97 -18.93 -1.14
CA VAL A 152 10.19 -17.59 -1.67
C VAL A 152 10.85 -17.73 -3.03
N ARG A 153 10.25 -17.12 -4.04
CA ARG A 153 10.73 -17.10 -5.41
C ARG A 153 10.97 -15.65 -5.84
N ALA A 154 12.01 -15.46 -6.64
CA ALA A 154 12.22 -14.24 -7.39
C ALA A 154 11.79 -14.42 -8.84
N CYS A 155 11.22 -13.35 -9.39
CA CYS A 155 10.87 -13.19 -10.77
C CYS A 155 11.66 -12.01 -11.31
N ASP A 156 12.53 -12.28 -12.29
CA ASP A 156 13.36 -11.24 -12.92
C ASP A 156 12.61 -10.52 -14.06
N GLY A 157 11.37 -10.93 -14.37
CA GLY A 157 10.51 -10.33 -15.40
C GLY A 157 9.37 -11.23 -15.86
N ALA A 158 8.37 -10.62 -16.50
CA ALA A 158 7.26 -11.32 -17.13
C ALA A 158 7.75 -12.35 -18.17
N GLY A 159 7.20 -13.56 -18.13
CA GLY A 159 7.58 -14.66 -19.03
C GLY A 159 8.88 -15.38 -18.66
N MET A 160 9.59 -14.95 -17.62
CA MET A 160 10.80 -15.61 -17.13
C MET A 160 10.46 -16.77 -16.19
N ALA A 161 11.35 -17.76 -16.10
CA ALA A 161 11.23 -18.82 -15.10
C ALA A 161 11.50 -18.24 -13.70
N SER A 162 10.60 -18.51 -12.77
CA SER A 162 10.79 -18.14 -11.37
C SER A 162 11.97 -18.90 -10.77
N ARG A 163 12.75 -18.21 -9.93
CA ARG A 163 13.93 -18.78 -9.28
C ARG A 163 13.67 -18.95 -7.77
N PRO A 164 13.78 -20.17 -7.22
CA PRO A 164 13.63 -20.38 -5.79
C PRO A 164 14.81 -19.76 -5.04
N LEU A 165 14.53 -19.09 -3.93
CA LEU A 165 15.54 -18.42 -3.10
C LEU A 165 15.66 -19.05 -1.71
N ALA A 166 14.53 -19.29 -1.05
CA ALA A 166 14.52 -19.86 0.29
C ALA A 166 13.21 -20.59 0.56
N ARG A 167 13.24 -21.56 1.49
CA ARG A 167 12.07 -22.22 2.03
C ARG A 167 11.74 -21.65 3.41
N CYS A 168 10.54 -21.12 3.57
CA CYS A 168 10.06 -20.61 4.84
C CYS A 168 9.80 -21.75 5.82
N ILE A 169 10.42 -21.68 7.00
CA ILE A 169 10.34 -22.72 8.04
C ILE A 169 8.91 -22.83 8.59
N HIS A 170 8.22 -21.70 8.73
CA HIS A 170 6.87 -21.62 9.28
C HIS A 170 5.77 -21.43 8.23
N GLY A 171 6.14 -21.46 6.94
CA GLY A 171 5.26 -21.09 5.83
C GLY A 171 5.30 -19.60 5.50
N CYS A 172 4.58 -19.22 4.45
CA CYS A 172 4.53 -17.84 3.97
C CYS A 172 3.65 -16.96 4.86
N ALA A 173 4.03 -15.69 4.98
CA ALA A 173 3.13 -14.63 5.37
C ALA A 173 1.97 -14.53 4.35
N LEU A 174 0.76 -14.38 4.87
CA LEU A 174 -0.43 -14.08 4.06
C LEU A 174 -0.63 -12.56 4.07
N ASP A 175 -1.21 -12.02 3.00
CA ASP A 175 -1.59 -10.60 2.88
C ASP A 175 -0.43 -9.59 2.91
N VAL A 176 0.75 -10.01 2.44
CA VAL A 176 1.90 -9.12 2.25
C VAL A 176 2.34 -9.15 0.79
N ALA A 177 2.17 -8.00 0.15
CA ALA A 177 2.77 -7.72 -1.14
C ALA A 177 3.98 -6.83 -0.90
N VAL A 178 5.14 -7.27 -1.40
CA VAL A 178 6.40 -6.56 -1.26
C VAL A 178 6.60 -5.71 -2.50
N GLU A 179 6.66 -4.40 -2.29
CA GLU A 179 6.99 -3.43 -3.34
C GLU A 179 8.40 -2.91 -3.09
N ILE A 180 9.25 -3.02 -4.11
CA ILE A 180 10.64 -2.57 -3.99
C ILE A 180 10.63 -1.08 -4.32
N ALA A 181 10.86 -0.24 -3.32
CA ALA A 181 10.87 1.20 -3.52
C ALA A 181 12.10 1.62 -4.34
N GLY A 182 11.87 2.05 -5.58
CA GLY A 182 12.87 2.70 -6.44
C GLY A 182 13.15 1.99 -7.78
N ASP A 183 13.70 2.75 -8.74
CA ASP A 183 14.19 2.22 -10.02
C ASP A 183 15.49 1.44 -9.79
N GLY A 184 15.40 0.12 -9.58
CA GLY A 184 16.59 -0.72 -9.50
C GLY A 184 16.30 -2.19 -9.19
N PRO A 185 17.13 -3.13 -9.67
CA PRO A 185 16.92 -4.55 -9.44
C PRO A 185 17.02 -4.84 -7.94
N ALA A 186 15.99 -5.51 -7.40
CA ALA A 186 15.94 -6.17 -6.10
C ALA A 186 17.29 -6.33 -5.38
N ARG A 187 17.71 -5.32 -4.62
CA ARG A 187 19.08 -5.30 -4.06
C ARG A 187 19.25 -6.18 -2.83
N ASN A 188 18.18 -6.57 -2.16
CA ASN A 188 18.30 -7.35 -0.93
C ASN A 188 17.28 -8.50 -0.83
N PRO A 189 17.54 -9.64 -1.49
CA PRO A 189 16.68 -10.82 -1.36
C PRO A 189 16.59 -11.33 0.08
N ALA A 190 17.62 -11.11 0.92
CA ALA A 190 17.61 -11.59 2.29
C ALA A 190 16.56 -10.87 3.16
N GLY A 191 16.42 -9.55 2.99
CA GLY A 191 15.37 -8.77 3.65
C GLY A 191 13.97 -9.23 3.26
N VAL A 192 13.74 -9.40 1.97
CA VAL A 192 12.45 -9.90 1.43
C VAL A 192 12.13 -11.31 1.93
N ILE A 193 13.12 -12.21 1.95
CA ILE A 193 12.95 -13.56 2.53
C ILE A 193 12.57 -13.48 4.00
N ALA A 194 13.22 -12.62 4.79
CA ALA A 194 12.92 -12.45 6.20
C ALA A 194 11.49 -11.94 6.43
N ILE A 195 11.01 -11.01 5.59
CA ILE A 195 9.64 -10.48 5.64
C ILE A 195 8.64 -11.58 5.26
N LEU A 196 8.76 -12.16 4.06
CA LEU A 196 7.80 -13.12 3.52
C LEU A 196 7.73 -14.44 4.28
N CYS A 197 8.81 -14.86 4.95
CA CYS A 197 8.83 -16.09 5.73
C CYS A 197 8.43 -15.91 7.20
N ARG A 198 8.19 -14.69 7.66
CA ARG A 198 7.81 -14.42 9.05
C ARG A 198 6.29 -14.45 9.20
N ARG A 199 5.76 -15.53 9.77
CA ARG A 199 4.37 -15.54 10.26
C ARG A 199 4.28 -14.82 11.60
N SER A 200 3.31 -13.92 11.71
CA SER A 200 3.02 -13.11 12.90
C SER A 200 2.73 -13.94 14.17
N ASP A 201 2.34 -15.20 14.03
CA ASP A 201 2.10 -16.13 15.14
C ASP A 201 3.32 -16.97 15.55
N ALA A 202 4.39 -17.01 14.74
CA ALA A 202 5.52 -17.92 14.95
C ALA A 202 6.43 -17.52 16.13
N GLU A 203 6.34 -16.29 16.61
CA GLU A 203 7.13 -15.75 17.72
C GLU A 203 6.29 -15.48 18.99
N ARG A 204 5.06 -15.98 19.06
CA ARG A 204 4.27 -15.90 20.29
C ARG A 204 4.80 -16.98 21.26
N PRO A 205 5.29 -16.61 22.46
CA PRO A 205 5.81 -17.57 23.44
C PRO A 205 4.72 -18.53 23.93
#